data_AF-A0A950HD15-F1
#
_entry.id   AF-A0A950HD15-F1
#
_cell.length_a   1.000
_cell.length_b   1.000
_cell.length_c   1.000
_cell.angle_alpha   90.00
_cell.angle_beta   90.00
_cell.angle_gamma   90.00
#
_symmetry.space_group_name_H-M   'P 1'
#
loop_
_entity.id
_entity.type
_entity.pdbx_description
1 polymer ?
#
loop_
_entity_poly.entity_id
_entity_poly.type
_entity_poly.pdbx_seq_one_letter_code
_entity_poly.pdbx_strand_id
1 'polypeptide(L)'
;KYKDLLTSSAYSILGTLDFNQGNFAAAQGNFQKSIDAYPQQPDPVTVLRLSLSLDRQNKYPEALTVANRAVELTQESTPAGNLARRERDRLLQLTGGKPTGTGASGATPPAHPAPSSTPPNTTGNPGQGTTPPKN
;
A
#
# COMPACT_ATOMS: atom_id res chain seq x y z
N LYS A 1 17.44 -21.83 -19.12
CA LYS A 1 17.71 -21.36 -17.74
C LYS A 1 18.08 -19.88 -17.69
N TYR A 2 19.23 -19.43 -18.22
CA TYR A 2 19.61 -18.00 -18.17
C TYR A 2 18.73 -17.09 -19.03
N LYS A 3 18.46 -17.49 -20.29
CA LYS A 3 17.55 -16.78 -21.19
C LYS A 3 16.15 -16.59 -20.59
N ASP A 4 15.66 -17.61 -19.91
CA ASP A 4 14.33 -17.65 -19.29
C ASP A 4 14.24 -16.66 -18.12
N LEU A 5 15.28 -16.62 -17.27
CA LEU A 5 15.42 -15.63 -16.20
C LEU A 5 15.50 -14.19 -16.74
N LEU A 6 16.26 -13.96 -17.81
CA LEU A 6 16.32 -12.64 -18.46
C LEU A 6 14.97 -12.23 -19.04
N THR A 7 14.27 -13.18 -19.70
CA THR A 7 12.94 -12.95 -20.25
C THR A 7 11.94 -12.63 -19.15
N SER A 8 12.00 -13.36 -18.04
CA SER A 8 11.22 -13.09 -16.84
C SER A 8 11.47 -11.68 -16.31
N SER A 9 12.74 -11.28 -16.18
CA SER A 9 13.12 -9.95 -15.70
C SER A 9 12.65 -8.84 -16.64
N ALA A 10 12.76 -9.02 -17.96
CA ALA A 10 12.28 -8.06 -18.95
C ALA A 10 10.76 -7.84 -18.82
N TYR A 11 9.98 -8.92 -18.69
CA TYR A 11 8.55 -8.81 -18.47
C TYR A 11 8.18 -8.17 -17.12
N SER A 12 8.96 -8.42 -16.06
CA SER A 12 8.73 -7.75 -14.76
C SER A 12 8.97 -6.24 -14.86
N ILE A 13 9.99 -5.81 -15.60
CA ILE A 13 10.26 -4.39 -15.86
C ILE A 13 9.12 -3.75 -16.66
N LEU A 14 8.68 -4.39 -17.76
CA LEU A 14 7.56 -3.91 -18.56
C LEU A 14 6.26 -3.80 -17.73
N GLY A 15 5.96 -4.82 -16.93
CA GLY A 15 4.78 -4.78 -16.06
C GLY A 15 4.86 -3.66 -15.02
N THR A 16 6.05 -3.36 -14.51
CA THR A 16 6.26 -2.25 -13.57
C THR A 16 6.06 -0.89 -14.26
N LEU A 17 6.52 -0.74 -15.49
CA LEU A 17 6.30 0.47 -16.28
C LEU A 17 4.81 0.69 -16.53
N ASP A 18 4.08 -0.34 -16.96
CA ASP A 18 2.64 -0.28 -17.18
C ASP A 18 1.88 0.05 -15.89
N PHE A 19 2.27 -0.57 -14.77
CA PHE A 19 1.67 -0.30 -13.47
C PHE A 19 1.82 1.16 -13.06
N ASN A 20 3.00 1.73 -13.24
CA ASN A 20 3.29 3.13 -12.93
C ASN A 20 2.52 4.11 -13.84
N GLN A 21 2.20 3.69 -15.08
CA GLN A 21 1.37 4.45 -16.01
C GLN A 21 -0.14 4.31 -15.73
N GLY A 22 -0.54 3.46 -14.78
CA GLY A 22 -1.95 3.14 -14.51
C GLY A 22 -2.56 2.13 -15.48
N ASN A 23 -1.75 1.54 -16.38
CA ASN A 23 -2.18 0.53 -17.34
C ASN A 23 -2.25 -0.86 -16.68
N PHE A 24 -3.11 -1.00 -15.66
CA PHE A 24 -3.10 -2.17 -14.78
C PHE A 24 -3.39 -3.51 -15.49
N ALA A 25 -4.19 -3.51 -16.56
CA ALA A 25 -4.43 -4.72 -17.36
C ALA A 25 -3.18 -5.17 -18.14
N ALA A 26 -2.41 -4.22 -18.70
CA ALA A 26 -1.14 -4.51 -19.35
C ALA A 26 -0.08 -4.98 -18.34
N ALA A 27 -0.04 -4.32 -17.17
CA ALA A 27 0.81 -4.71 -16.05
C ALA A 27 0.55 -6.16 -15.61
N GLN A 28 -0.72 -6.52 -15.41
CA GLN A 28 -1.12 -7.90 -15.09
C GLN A 28 -0.59 -8.89 -16.13
N GLY A 29 -0.78 -8.61 -17.43
CA GLY A 29 -0.32 -9.49 -18.51
C GLY A 29 1.20 -9.65 -18.51
N ASN A 30 1.94 -8.57 -18.29
CA ASN A 30 3.40 -8.61 -18.25
C ASN A 30 3.93 -9.32 -17.00
N PHE A 31 3.36 -9.10 -15.82
CA PHE A 31 3.76 -9.84 -14.62
C PHE A 31 3.46 -11.34 -14.73
N GLN A 32 2.33 -11.73 -15.35
CA GLN A 32 2.03 -13.14 -15.61
C GLN A 32 3.07 -13.76 -16.55
N LYS A 33 3.39 -13.10 -17.68
CA LYS A 33 4.46 -13.54 -18.59
C LYS A 33 5.82 -13.65 -17.90
N SER A 34 6.11 -12.77 -16.96
CA SER A 34 7.33 -12.84 -16.16
C SER A 34 7.41 -14.13 -15.34
N ILE A 35 6.32 -14.48 -14.66
CA ILE A 35 6.22 -15.70 -13.85
C ILE A 35 6.29 -16.95 -14.74
N ASP A 36 5.57 -16.94 -15.87
CA ASP A 36 5.51 -18.06 -16.81
C ASP A 36 6.84 -18.29 -17.54
N ALA A 37 7.62 -17.23 -17.76
CA ALA A 37 8.93 -17.32 -18.38
C ALA A 37 9.95 -18.03 -17.46
N TYR A 38 9.81 -17.96 -16.13
CA TYR A 38 10.72 -18.62 -15.19
C TYR A 38 9.98 -19.22 -13.99
N PRO A 39 9.19 -20.29 -14.19
CA PRO A 39 8.25 -20.79 -13.19
C PRO A 39 8.90 -21.57 -12.05
N GLN A 40 10.15 -22.03 -12.23
CA GLN A 40 10.87 -22.81 -11.22
C GLN A 40 11.25 -21.99 -9.99
N GLN A 41 11.42 -20.68 -10.15
CA GLN A 41 11.78 -19.77 -9.06
C GLN A 41 11.13 -18.40 -9.33
N PRO A 42 9.81 -18.28 -9.11
CA PRO A 42 9.11 -17.02 -9.32
C PRO A 42 9.63 -15.96 -8.35
N ASP A 43 9.90 -14.76 -8.86
CA ASP A 43 10.26 -13.62 -8.03
C ASP A 43 9.07 -13.20 -7.15
N PRO A 44 9.19 -13.22 -5.81
CA PRO A 44 8.07 -12.89 -4.93
C PRO A 44 7.56 -11.45 -5.11
N VAL A 45 8.44 -10.51 -5.48
CA VAL A 45 8.06 -9.12 -5.74
C VAL A 45 7.19 -9.01 -6.99
N THR A 46 7.52 -9.74 -8.05
CA THR A 46 6.70 -9.83 -9.27
C THR A 46 5.33 -10.45 -8.99
N VAL A 47 5.26 -11.51 -8.16
CA VAL A 47 3.97 -12.10 -7.74
C VAL A 47 3.14 -11.09 -6.93
N LEU A 48 3.75 -10.36 -5.99
CA LEU A 48 3.05 -9.29 -5.27
C LEU A 48 2.54 -8.20 -6.21
N ARG A 49 3.33 -7.77 -7.19
CA ARG A 49 2.90 -6.73 -8.15
C ARG A 49 1.78 -7.21 -9.08
N LEU A 50 1.72 -8.51 -9.39
CA LEU A 50 0.56 -9.09 -10.07
C LEU A 50 -0.71 -8.95 -9.22
N SER A 51 -0.63 -9.26 -7.92
CA SER A 51 -1.75 -9.04 -6.99
C SER A 51 -2.22 -7.59 -6.99
N LEU A 52 -1.29 -6.65 -6.84
CA LEU A 52 -1.60 -5.22 -6.85
C LEU A 52 -2.23 -4.77 -8.18
N SER A 53 -1.79 -5.33 -9.31
CA SER A 53 -2.36 -5.02 -10.62
C SER A 53 -3.80 -5.52 -10.76
N LEU A 54 -4.13 -6.65 -10.14
CA LEU A 54 -5.50 -7.18 -10.08
C LEU A 54 -6.37 -6.37 -9.12
N ASP A 55 -5.85 -5.98 -7.95
CA ASP A 55 -6.53 -5.09 -7.00
C ASP A 55 -6.92 -3.76 -7.64
N ARG A 56 -6.00 -3.14 -8.40
CA ARG A 56 -6.27 -1.90 -9.14
C ARG A 56 -7.32 -2.04 -10.25
N GLN A 57 -7.60 -3.28 -10.69
CA GLN A 57 -8.69 -3.61 -11.60
C GLN A 57 -9.99 -4.02 -10.86
N ASN A 58 -10.02 -3.92 -9.53
CA ASN A 58 -11.09 -4.39 -8.65
C ASN A 58 -11.37 -5.91 -8.73
N LYS A 59 -10.40 -6.69 -9.21
CA LYS A 59 -10.47 -8.15 -9.28
C LYS A 59 -10.03 -8.76 -7.95
N TYR A 60 -10.79 -8.45 -6.90
CA TYR A 60 -10.38 -8.77 -5.52
C TYR A 60 -10.19 -10.26 -5.22
N PRO A 61 -11.07 -11.18 -5.70
CA PRO A 61 -10.88 -12.62 -5.48
C PRO A 61 -9.58 -13.16 -6.11
N GLU A 62 -9.27 -12.73 -7.32
CA GLU A 62 -8.05 -13.11 -8.03
C GLU A 62 -6.81 -12.48 -7.39
N ALA A 63 -6.90 -11.19 -7.03
CA ALA A 63 -5.85 -10.49 -6.31
C ALA A 63 -5.53 -11.21 -5.00
N LEU A 64 -6.54 -11.59 -4.22
CA LEU A 64 -6.36 -12.29 -2.96
C LEU A 64 -5.62 -13.63 -3.13
N THR A 65 -5.98 -14.39 -4.17
CA THR A 65 -5.30 -15.64 -4.51
C THR A 65 -3.81 -15.41 -4.78
N VAL A 66 -3.48 -14.37 -5.55
CA VAL A 66 -2.08 -14.02 -5.86
C VAL A 66 -1.35 -13.45 -4.64
N ALA A 67 -2.02 -12.67 -3.79
CA ALA A 67 -1.46 -12.15 -2.54
C ALA A 67 -1.09 -13.29 -1.57
N ASN A 68 -1.94 -14.31 -1.45
CA ASN A 68 -1.63 -15.52 -0.67
C ASN A 68 -0.35 -16.19 -1.17
N ARG A 69 -0.23 -16.38 -2.48
CA ARG A 69 0.99 -16.92 -3.09
C ARG A 69 2.23 -16.05 -2.80
N ALA A 70 2.09 -14.72 -2.83
CA ALA A 70 3.19 -13.82 -2.47
C ALA A 70 3.60 -13.97 -0.99
N VAL A 71 2.65 -14.20 -0.08
CA VAL A 71 2.94 -14.49 1.34
C VAL A 71 3.68 -15.80 1.49
N GLU A 72 3.29 -16.85 0.77
CA GLU A 72 3.98 -18.17 0.79
C GLU A 72 5.42 -18.09 0.31
N LEU A 73 5.70 -17.22 -0.66
CA LEU A 73 7.04 -17.04 -1.25
C LEU A 73 7.94 -16.08 -0.46
N THR A 74 7.45 -15.45 0.61
CA THR A 74 8.19 -14.42 1.36
C THR A 74 8.25 -14.68 2.86
N GLN A 75 9.29 -14.15 3.50
CA GLN A 75 9.42 -14.15 4.96
C GLN A 75 8.90 -12.84 5.56
N GLU A 76 8.39 -12.90 6.79
CA GLU A 76 7.82 -11.73 7.49
C GLU A 76 8.85 -10.66 7.82
N SER A 77 10.09 -11.06 8.05
CA SER A 77 11.21 -10.13 8.27
C SER A 77 11.56 -9.29 7.03
N THR A 78 11.00 -9.58 5.85
CA THR A 78 11.33 -8.87 4.61
C THR A 78 10.31 -7.78 4.27
N PRO A 79 10.73 -6.67 3.62
CA PRO A 79 9.80 -5.65 3.15
C PRO A 79 8.70 -6.21 2.23
N ALA A 80 9.07 -7.13 1.32
CA ALA A 80 8.12 -7.78 0.41
C ALA A 80 7.08 -8.62 1.16
N GLY A 81 7.50 -9.39 2.17
CA GLY A 81 6.56 -10.16 2.97
C GLY A 81 5.60 -9.30 3.78
N ASN A 82 6.10 -8.23 4.40
CA ASN A 82 5.24 -7.28 5.13
C ASN A 82 4.22 -6.60 4.21
N LEU A 83 4.57 -6.32 2.96
CA LEU A 83 3.62 -5.79 1.97
C LEU A 83 2.63 -6.86 1.51
N ALA A 84 3.08 -8.08 1.26
CA ALA A 84 2.21 -9.18 0.81
C ALA A 84 1.13 -9.52 1.85
N ARG A 85 1.48 -9.61 3.14
CA ARG A 85 0.48 -9.87 4.20
C ARG A 85 -0.51 -8.73 4.33
N ARG A 86 -0.05 -7.48 4.31
CA ARG A 86 -0.93 -6.30 4.36
C ARG A 86 -1.91 -6.26 3.20
N GLU A 87 -1.44 -6.56 1.99
CA GLU A 87 -2.27 -6.59 0.80
C GLU A 87 -3.31 -7.73 0.87
N ARG A 88 -2.87 -8.94 1.24
CA ARG A 88 -3.77 -10.07 1.49
C ARG A 88 -4.86 -9.72 2.50
N ASP A 89 -4.49 -9.14 3.65
CA ASP A 89 -5.43 -8.83 4.73
C ASP A 89 -6.45 -7.76 4.31
N ARG A 90 -6.02 -6.77 3.53
CA ARG A 90 -6.92 -5.78 2.91
C ARG A 90 -7.89 -6.46 1.94
N LEU A 91 -7.40 -7.33 1.07
CA LEU A 91 -8.21 -8.05 0.08
C LEU A 91 -9.19 -9.04 0.73
N LEU A 92 -8.81 -9.68 1.84
CA LEU A 92 -9.73 -10.50 2.65
C LEU A 92 -10.91 -9.66 3.14
N GLN A 93 -10.65 -8.47 3.69
CA GLN A 93 -11.71 -7.58 4.16
C GLN A 93 -12.65 -7.14 3.01
N LEU A 94 -12.09 -6.80 1.84
CA LEU A 94 -12.87 -6.41 0.66
C LEU A 94 -13.72 -7.54 0.08
N THR A 95 -13.29 -8.79 0.24
CA THR A 95 -14.03 -9.99 -0.19
C THR A 95 -15.02 -10.51 0.86
N GLY A 96 -15.17 -9.80 1.99
CA GLY A 96 -16.08 -10.19 3.08
C GLY A 96 -15.53 -11.26 4.02
N GLY A 97 -14.26 -11.64 3.88
CA GLY A 97 -13.55 -12.52 4.80
C GLY A 97 -13.01 -11.75 6.01
N LYS A 98 -13.21 -12.28 7.22
CA LYS A 98 -12.48 -11.75 8.40
C LYS A 98 -11.00 -12.15 8.28
N PRO A 99 -10.05 -11.23 8.47
CA PRO A 99 -8.64 -11.57 8.49
C PRO A 99 -8.37 -12.57 9.62
N THR A 100 -7.90 -13.77 9.28
CA THR A 100 -7.45 -14.76 10.26
C THR A 100 -6.09 -14.29 10.78
N GLY A 101 -6.14 -13.50 11.84
CA GLY A 101 -4.94 -12.95 12.48
C GLY A 101 -4.15 -14.01 13.23
N THR A 102 -2.82 -13.93 13.11
CA THR A 102 -1.91 -14.13 14.24
C THR A 102 -0.65 -13.30 13.96
N GLY A 103 -0.42 -12.27 14.77
CA GLY A 103 0.72 -11.36 14.65
C GLY A 103 0.38 -9.96 15.15
N ALA A 104 0.33 -9.79 16.47
CA ALA A 104 0.12 -8.50 17.12
C ALA A 104 1.31 -7.56 16.87
N SER A 105 1.04 -6.35 16.41
CA SER A 105 1.71 -5.16 16.96
C SER A 105 0.77 -3.97 16.82
N GLY A 106 0.34 -3.46 17.97
CA GLY A 106 -0.53 -2.30 18.05
C GLY A 106 0.10 -1.07 17.40
N ALA A 107 -0.66 -0.41 16.54
CA ALA A 107 -0.44 0.98 16.19
C ALA A 107 -1.80 1.65 16.27
N THR A 108 -2.03 2.29 17.41
CA THR A 108 -3.05 3.33 17.59
C THR A 108 -2.90 4.34 16.44
N PRO A 109 -3.97 4.71 15.73
CA PRO A 109 -3.87 5.79 14.75
C PRO A 109 -3.53 7.10 15.49
N PRO A 110 -2.61 7.94 14.98
CA PRO A 110 -2.46 9.28 15.54
C PRO A 110 -3.74 10.06 15.26
N ALA A 111 -4.52 10.29 16.31
CA ALA A 111 -5.61 11.25 16.30
C ALA A 111 -5.02 12.62 15.98
N HIS A 112 -5.46 13.22 14.88
CA HIS A 112 -5.21 14.64 14.61
C HIS A 112 -5.93 15.45 15.71
N PRO A 113 -5.25 16.30 16.50
CA PRO A 113 -5.96 17.21 17.39
C PRO A 113 -6.61 18.32 16.54
N ALA A 114 -7.94 18.37 16.57
CA ALA A 114 -8.71 19.52 16.08
C ALA A 114 -8.35 20.77 16.92
N PRO A 115 -8.19 21.96 16.32
CA PRO A 115 -7.96 23.17 17.07
C PRO A 115 -9.26 23.57 17.81
N SER A 116 -9.22 23.51 19.13
CA SER A 116 -10.26 24.02 20.02
C SER A 116 -10.28 25.55 19.97
N SER A 117 -11.29 26.11 19.32
CA SER A 117 -11.68 27.51 19.43
C SER A 117 -12.50 27.71 20.71
N THR A 118 -11.94 28.42 21.69
CA THR A 118 -12.67 28.90 22.87
C THR A 118 -12.54 30.43 22.92
N PRO A 119 -13.64 31.20 22.89
CA PRO A 119 -13.62 32.63 23.14
C PRO A 119 -13.79 32.91 24.65
N PRO A 120 -13.13 33.92 25.22
CA PRO A 120 -13.54 34.44 26.51
C PRO A 120 -14.44 35.68 26.34
N ASN A 121 -15.59 35.64 27.01
CA ASN A 121 -16.53 36.76 27.14
C ASN A 121 -16.28 37.50 28.47
N THR A 122 -16.09 38.83 28.35
CA THR A 122 -16.42 39.95 29.27
C THR A 122 -16.09 39.86 30.77
N THR A 123 -15.42 40.89 31.30
CA THR A 123 -16.05 42.01 32.06
C THR A 123 -14.99 42.91 32.72
N GLY A 124 -15.10 44.24 32.56
CA GLY A 124 -14.83 45.17 33.68
C GLY A 124 -13.65 46.18 33.58
N ASN A 125 -13.83 47.26 32.79
CA ASN A 125 -13.73 48.69 33.19
C ASN A 125 -12.40 49.30 33.75
N PRO A 126 -12.30 50.64 33.91
CA PRO A 126 -12.09 51.73 32.94
C PRO A 126 -10.72 52.43 33.12
N GLY A 127 -10.35 53.33 32.19
CA GLY A 127 -9.52 54.48 32.56
C GLY A 127 -8.44 54.89 31.57
N GLN A 128 -8.80 55.86 30.72
CA GLN A 128 -8.04 57.07 30.39
C GLN A 128 -6.53 56.98 30.10
N GLY A 129 -6.13 57.57 28.96
CA GLY A 129 -5.01 58.51 28.98
C GLY A 129 -3.94 58.36 27.90
N THR A 130 -4.06 59.22 26.88
CA THR A 130 -2.96 59.98 26.23
C THR A 130 -1.88 59.25 25.42
N THR A 131 -1.96 59.44 24.09
CA THR A 131 -0.86 59.57 23.10
C THR A 131 0.16 60.69 23.46
N PRO A 132 1.23 60.94 22.66
CA PRO A 132 2.43 60.16 22.24
C PRO A 132 3.70 61.05 22.58
N PRO A 133 4.83 61.16 21.82
CA PRO A 133 5.50 60.34 20.80
C PRO A 133 7.05 60.16 21.03
N LYS A 134 7.69 59.46 20.06
CA LYS A 134 9.07 59.57 19.52
C LYS A 134 10.26 59.86 20.45
N ASN A 135 11.28 58.99 20.33
CA ASN A 135 12.65 59.41 20.02
C ASN A 135 13.36 58.33 19.19
#